data_AF-A0A7Y4S3L1-F1
#
_entry.id   AF-A0A7Y4S3L1-F1
#
_cell.length_a   1.000
_cell.length_b   1.000
_cell.length_c   1.000
_cell.angle_alpha   90.00
_cell.angle_beta   90.00
_cell.angle_gamma   90.00
#
_symmetry.space_group_name_H-M   'P 1'
#
loop_
_entity.id
_entity.type
_entity.pdbx_description
1 polymer ?
#
loop_
_entity_poly.entity_id
_entity_poly.type
_entity_poly.pdbx_seq_one_letter_code
_entity_poly.pdbx_strand_id
1 'polypeptide(L)'
;MILLDTNVLFELMRPQPNEHVLRWIDQHASASLWISAITRAEIMLGLSLLPDGKRKQQLMDIATNILNEDFAHRCLAFEQYAADYYATIVATRTKLGIPISVEDAQIAAIALTNSFSIATRNVKDFNHIEGLTIIDPWGNTT
;
A
#
# COMPACT_ATOMS: atom_id res chain seq x y z
N MET A 1 -6.38 -12.37 -1.51
CA MET A 1 -5.71 -11.31 -2.31
C MET A 1 -4.95 -10.42 -1.34
N ILE A 2 -3.97 -9.66 -1.82
CA ILE A 2 -3.10 -8.83 -0.99
C ILE A 2 -3.05 -7.42 -1.56
N LEU A 3 -3.29 -6.44 -0.69
CA LEU A 3 -3.14 -5.02 -0.97
C LEU A 3 -1.71 -4.60 -0.63
N LEU A 4 -0.96 -4.15 -1.63
CA LEU A 4 0.39 -3.64 -1.46
C LEU A 4 0.32 -2.20 -0.95
N ASP A 5 0.97 -1.95 0.16
CA ASP A 5 1.18 -0.61 0.69
C ASP A 5 2.24 0.15 -0.15
N THR A 6 2.26 1.46 0.00
CA THR A 6 3.10 2.39 -0.77
C THR A 6 4.59 2.11 -0.63
N ASN A 7 5.04 1.71 0.56
CA ASN A 7 6.44 1.35 0.76
C ASN A 7 6.86 0.10 -0.03
N VAL A 8 5.96 -0.85 -0.29
CA VAL A 8 6.25 -2.04 -1.09
C VAL A 8 6.42 -1.65 -2.55
N LEU A 9 5.51 -0.83 -3.09
CA LEU A 9 5.62 -0.35 -4.46
C LEU A 9 6.87 0.50 -4.67
N PHE A 10 7.18 1.40 -3.75
CA PHE A 10 8.41 2.20 -3.85
C PHE A 10 9.66 1.33 -3.83
N GLU A 11 9.66 0.22 -3.09
CA GLU A 11 10.79 -0.71 -3.09
C GLU A 11 10.99 -1.36 -4.46
N LEU A 12 9.89 -1.78 -5.13
CA LEU A 12 9.93 -2.35 -6.49
C LEU A 12 10.42 -1.35 -7.54
N MET A 13 10.25 -0.05 -7.30
CA MET A 13 10.73 1.02 -8.18
C MET A 13 12.21 1.37 -7.97
N ARG A 14 12.87 0.82 -6.95
CA ARG A 14 14.29 1.12 -6.70
C ARG A 14 15.18 0.48 -7.77
N PRO A 15 16.32 1.09 -8.13
CA PRO A 15 17.31 0.46 -8.99
C PRO A 15 17.86 -0.86 -8.45
N GLN A 16 17.90 -0.99 -7.12
CA GLN A 16 18.30 -2.20 -6.40
C GLN A 16 17.28 -2.44 -5.27
N PRO A 17 16.17 -3.15 -5.55
CA PRO A 17 15.18 -3.52 -4.55
C PRO A 17 15.75 -4.52 -3.54
N ASN A 18 15.18 -4.55 -2.34
CA ASN A 18 15.48 -5.57 -1.35
C ASN A 18 15.12 -6.98 -1.87
N GLU A 19 16.09 -7.91 -1.80
CA GLU A 19 15.90 -9.28 -2.31
C GLU A 19 14.77 -10.05 -1.62
N HIS A 20 14.51 -9.81 -0.34
CA HIS A 20 13.42 -10.49 0.37
C HIS A 20 12.06 -10.07 -0.18
N VAL A 21 11.89 -8.78 -0.47
CA VAL A 21 10.67 -8.24 -1.06
C VAL A 21 10.47 -8.82 -2.46
N LEU A 22 11.51 -8.87 -3.28
CA LEU A 22 11.43 -9.48 -4.61
C LEU A 22 11.03 -10.95 -4.54
N ARG A 23 11.72 -11.74 -3.72
CA ARG A 23 11.38 -13.17 -3.54
C ARG A 23 9.96 -13.36 -3.01
N TRP A 24 9.48 -12.48 -2.13
CA TRP A 24 8.11 -12.53 -1.63
C TRP A 24 7.09 -12.21 -2.72
N ILE A 25 7.34 -11.19 -3.54
CA ILE A 25 6.49 -10.87 -4.71
C ILE A 25 6.43 -12.06 -5.67
N ASP A 26 7.58 -12.67 -5.98
CA ASP A 26 7.70 -13.80 -6.91
C ASP A 26 6.95 -15.07 -6.44
N GLN A 27 6.64 -15.17 -5.14
CA GLN A 27 5.84 -16.28 -4.58
C GLN A 27 4.33 -16.13 -4.83
N HIS A 28 3.89 -14.97 -5.31
CA HIS A 28 2.47 -14.66 -5.50
C HIS A 28 2.15 -14.54 -6.98
N ALA A 29 1.01 -15.12 -7.39
CA ALA A 29 0.48 -14.86 -8.72
C ALA A 29 0.18 -13.37 -8.85
N SER A 30 0.56 -12.72 -9.96
CA SER A 30 0.35 -11.26 -10.12
C SER A 30 -1.10 -10.85 -9.91
N ALA A 31 -2.06 -11.68 -10.36
CA ALA A 31 -3.51 -11.48 -10.16
C ALA A 31 -3.94 -11.40 -8.69
N SER A 32 -3.10 -11.88 -7.77
CA SER A 32 -3.36 -11.86 -6.34
C SER A 32 -2.90 -10.59 -5.62
N LEU A 33 -2.11 -9.74 -6.30
CA LEU A 33 -1.56 -8.51 -5.78
C LEU A 33 -2.31 -7.30 -6.33
N TRP A 34 -2.67 -6.38 -5.44
CA TRP A 34 -3.51 -5.22 -5.72
C TRP A 34 -2.92 -3.97 -5.06
N ILE A 35 -3.32 -2.80 -5.52
CA ILE A 35 -2.98 -1.50 -4.92
C ILE A 35 -4.26 -0.74 -4.58
N SER A 36 -4.14 0.28 -3.74
CA SER A 36 -5.23 1.22 -3.48
C SER A 36 -5.07 2.49 -4.30
N ALA A 37 -6.17 3.20 -4.52
CA ALA A 37 -6.16 4.55 -5.08
C ALA A 37 -5.37 5.53 -4.19
N ILE A 38 -5.28 5.27 -2.88
CA ILE A 38 -4.49 6.04 -1.92
C ILE A 38 -3.00 5.84 -2.18
N THR A 39 -2.56 4.59 -2.31
CA THR A 39 -1.19 4.23 -2.70
C THR A 39 -0.80 4.85 -4.03
N ARG A 40 -1.69 4.81 -5.02
CA ARG A 40 -1.49 5.50 -6.30
C ARG A 40 -1.31 7.01 -6.09
N ALA A 41 -2.14 7.64 -5.28
CA ALA A 41 -2.05 9.08 -4.99
C ALA A 41 -0.73 9.44 -4.31
N GLU A 42 -0.27 8.65 -3.32
CA GLU A 42 1.00 8.88 -2.62
C GLU A 42 2.21 8.78 -3.56
N ILE A 43 2.23 7.77 -4.44
CA ILE A 43 3.28 7.62 -5.45
C ILE A 43 3.30 8.83 -6.38
N MET A 44 2.13 9.20 -6.94
CA MET A 44 2.04 10.32 -7.87
C MET A 44 2.40 11.65 -7.21
N LEU A 45 2.01 11.85 -5.95
CA LEU A 45 2.39 13.02 -5.15
C LEU A 45 3.90 13.07 -4.94
N GLY A 46 4.51 11.99 -4.46
CA GLY A 46 5.95 11.91 -4.22
C GLY A 46 6.77 12.22 -5.48
N LEU A 47 6.34 11.73 -6.64
CA LEU A 47 6.98 12.02 -7.93
C LEU A 47 6.76 13.46 -8.38
N SER A 48 5.56 14.00 -8.17
CA SER A 48 5.22 15.38 -8.55
C SER A 48 6.04 16.41 -7.78
N LEU A 49 6.38 16.10 -6.53
CA LEU A 49 7.20 16.95 -5.65
C LEU A 49 8.70 16.92 -5.98
N LEU A 50 9.17 16.02 -6.85
CA LEU A 50 10.57 16.02 -7.27
C LEU A 50 10.90 17.25 -8.14
N PRO A 51 12.12 17.79 -8.05
CA PRO A 51 12.61 18.78 -9.01
C PRO A 51 12.56 18.26 -10.43
N ASP A 52 12.26 19.14 -11.38
CA ASP A 52 12.25 18.77 -12.79
C ASP A 52 13.64 18.34 -13.26
N GLY A 53 13.68 17.27 -14.05
CA GLY A 53 14.92 16.72 -14.58
C GLY A 53 14.80 15.24 -14.92
N LYS A 54 15.91 14.67 -15.42
CA LYS A 54 15.97 13.30 -15.92
C LYS A 54 15.50 12.27 -14.89
N ARG A 55 15.84 12.45 -13.61
CA ARG A 55 15.45 11.54 -12.54
C ARG A 55 13.93 11.48 -12.35
N LYS A 56 13.26 12.63 -12.36
CA LYS A 56 11.79 12.71 -12.23
C LYS A 56 11.11 12.02 -13.42
N GLN A 57 11.58 12.30 -14.63
CA GLN A 57 11.06 11.68 -15.85
C GLN A 57 11.20 10.15 -15.80
N GLN A 58 12.40 9.64 -15.50
CA GLN A 58 12.63 8.20 -15.38
C GLN A 58 11.74 7.53 -14.35
N LEU A 59 11.58 8.11 -13.16
CA LEU A 59 10.72 7.56 -12.12
C LEU A 59 9.23 7.65 -12.50
N MET A 60 8.82 8.70 -13.21
CA MET A 60 7.45 8.84 -13.72
C MET A 60 7.13 7.79 -14.78
N ASP A 61 8.08 7.48 -15.67
CA ASP A 61 7.92 6.43 -16.69
C ASP A 61 7.76 5.05 -16.02
N ILE A 62 8.62 4.74 -15.03
CA ILE A 62 8.53 3.50 -14.25
C ILE A 62 7.18 3.41 -13.52
N ALA A 63 6.77 4.48 -12.84
CA ALA A 63 5.49 4.51 -12.12
C ALA A 63 4.30 4.35 -13.05
N THR A 64 4.34 4.99 -14.22
CA THR A 64 3.27 4.88 -15.22
C THR A 64 3.12 3.45 -15.71
N ASN A 65 4.22 2.76 -16.00
CA ASN A 65 4.18 1.35 -16.41
C ASN A 65 3.61 0.46 -15.31
N ILE A 66 4.10 0.58 -14.07
CA ILE A 66 3.59 -0.20 -12.94
C ILE A 66 2.10 0.07 -12.72
N LEU A 67 1.70 1.34 -12.62
CA LEU A 67 0.35 1.71 -12.23
C LEU A 67 -0.68 1.44 -13.34
N ASN A 68 -0.33 1.71 -14.59
CA ASN A 68 -1.28 1.67 -15.71
C ASN A 68 -1.17 0.40 -16.56
N GLU A 69 -0.09 -0.39 -16.44
CA GLU A 69 0.05 -1.68 -17.12
C GLU A 69 -0.06 -2.82 -16.10
N ASP A 70 0.85 -2.90 -15.12
CA ASP A 70 0.87 -4.01 -14.16
C ASP A 70 -0.37 -3.99 -13.24
N PHE A 71 -0.89 -2.82 -12.89
CA PHE A 71 -2.03 -2.64 -11.98
C PHE A 71 -3.26 -2.00 -12.62
N ALA A 72 -3.35 -1.95 -13.96
CA ALA A 72 -4.41 -1.28 -14.73
C ALA A 72 -5.85 -1.57 -14.26
N HIS A 73 -6.09 -2.78 -13.77
CA HIS A 73 -7.39 -3.27 -13.28
C HIS A 73 -7.32 -3.82 -11.85
N ARG A 74 -6.24 -3.52 -11.13
CA ARG A 74 -5.98 -4.00 -9.77
C ARG A 74 -5.75 -2.85 -8.79
N CYS A 75 -6.47 -1.76 -9.00
CA CYS A 75 -6.45 -0.57 -8.17
C CYS A 75 -7.82 -0.34 -7.52
N LEU A 76 -7.92 -0.55 -6.21
CA LEU A 76 -9.16 -0.42 -5.46
C LEU A 76 -9.43 1.02 -5.04
N ALA A 77 -10.67 1.48 -5.23
CA ALA A 77 -11.11 2.81 -4.81
C ALA A 77 -11.44 2.86 -3.31
N PHE A 78 -11.42 4.07 -2.73
CA PHE A 78 -12.01 4.33 -1.42
C PHE A 78 -13.52 4.58 -1.60
N GLU A 79 -14.31 3.53 -1.46
CA GLU A 79 -15.76 3.56 -1.67
C GLU A 79 -16.55 3.78 -0.36
N GLN A 80 -17.87 3.98 -0.47
CA GLN A 80 -18.73 4.26 0.68
C GLN A 80 -18.62 3.23 1.82
N TYR A 81 -18.50 1.94 1.51
CA TYR A 81 -18.37 0.90 2.53
C TYR A 81 -17.02 0.94 3.25
N ALA A 82 -15.97 1.39 2.58
CA ALA A 82 -14.68 1.63 3.22
C ALA A 82 -14.76 2.82 4.20
N ALA A 83 -15.68 3.78 4.00
CA ALA A 83 -15.85 4.89 4.95
C ALA A 83 -16.32 4.41 6.34
N ASP A 84 -17.16 3.38 6.40
CA ASP A 84 -17.64 2.81 7.67
C ASP A 84 -16.51 2.09 8.44
N TYR A 85 -15.69 1.32 7.72
CA TYR A 85 -14.48 0.71 8.28
C TYR A 85 -13.48 1.77 8.74
N TYR A 86 -13.25 2.82 7.93
CA TYR A 86 -12.37 3.93 8.27
C TYR A 86 -12.79 4.59 9.59
N ALA A 87 -14.06 4.95 9.73
CA ALA A 87 -14.58 5.59 10.94
C ALA A 87 -14.37 4.70 12.18
N THR A 88 -14.63 3.40 12.04
CA THR A 88 -14.44 2.41 13.10
C THR A 88 -12.97 2.28 13.50
N ILE A 89 -12.06 2.18 12.52
CA ILE A 89 -10.61 2.09 12.74
C ILE A 89 -10.11 3.31 13.50
N VAL A 90 -10.38 4.51 12.98
CA VAL A 90 -9.89 5.77 13.57
C VAL A 90 -10.44 5.96 14.98
N ALA A 91 -11.74 5.72 15.20
CA ALA A 91 -12.36 5.87 16.51
C ALA A 91 -11.76 4.89 17.54
N THR A 92 -11.58 3.63 17.16
CA THR A 92 -11.03 2.58 18.04
C THR A 92 -9.58 2.90 18.41
N ARG A 93 -8.74 3.19 17.42
CA ARG A 93 -7.33 3.52 17.62
C ARG A 93 -7.12 4.78 18.44
N THR A 94 -7.95 5.80 18.23
CA THR A 94 -7.93 7.03 19.02
C THR A 94 -8.26 6.75 20.50
N LYS A 95 -9.30 5.94 20.78
CA LYS A 95 -9.67 5.56 22.15
C LYS A 95 -8.59 4.75 22.85
N LEU A 96 -7.80 3.97 22.11
CA LEU A 96 -6.66 3.21 22.62
C LEU A 96 -5.38 4.05 22.78
N GLY A 97 -5.39 5.34 22.42
CA GLY A 97 -4.21 6.22 22.52
C GLY A 97 -3.13 5.95 21.47
N ILE A 98 -3.46 5.22 20.40
CA ILE A 98 -2.55 4.84 19.32
C ILE A 98 -3.10 5.33 17.97
N PRO A 99 -3.14 6.65 17.72
CA PRO A 99 -3.72 7.21 16.50
C PRO A 99 -3.08 6.63 15.23
N ILE A 100 -3.80 6.75 14.13
CA ILE A 100 -3.40 6.31 12.79
C ILE A 100 -3.51 7.50 11.83
N SER A 101 -2.68 7.52 10.78
CA SER A 101 -2.79 8.53 9.72
C SER A 101 -4.10 8.37 8.96
N VAL A 102 -4.51 9.41 8.22
CA VAL A 102 -5.71 9.34 7.39
C VAL A 102 -5.51 8.34 6.26
N GLU A 103 -4.34 8.37 5.64
CA GLU A 103 -3.94 7.54 4.51
C GLU A 103 -3.90 6.06 4.91
N ASP A 104 -3.21 5.71 6.01
CA ASP A 104 -3.14 4.32 6.49
C ASP A 104 -4.53 3.79 6.88
N ALA A 105 -5.37 4.63 7.50
CA ALA A 105 -6.73 4.25 7.85
C ALA A 105 -7.60 4.00 6.61
N GLN A 106 -7.43 4.78 5.54
CA GLN A 106 -8.11 4.56 4.26
C GLN A 106 -7.63 3.27 3.59
N ILE A 107 -6.31 3.01 3.56
CA ILE A 107 -5.73 1.77 3.02
C ILE A 107 -6.25 0.55 3.81
N ALA A 108 -6.24 0.62 5.15
CA ALA A 108 -6.77 -0.41 6.03
C ALA A 108 -8.25 -0.69 5.78
N ALA A 109 -9.05 0.36 5.61
CA ALA A 109 -10.46 0.24 5.34
C ALA A 109 -10.76 -0.39 3.98
N ILE A 110 -10.00 -0.04 2.94
CA ILE A 110 -10.09 -0.66 1.61
C ILE A 110 -9.78 -2.17 1.71
N ALA A 111 -8.72 -2.53 2.43
CA ALA A 111 -8.34 -3.92 2.62
C ALA A 111 -9.44 -4.72 3.33
N LEU A 112 -9.98 -4.20 4.44
CA LEU A 112 -11.06 -4.85 5.20
C LEU A 112 -12.33 -5.03 4.36
N THR A 113 -12.74 -3.99 3.63
CA THR A 113 -13.95 -4.02 2.78
C THR A 113 -13.87 -5.14 1.74
N ASN A 114 -12.66 -5.43 1.24
CA ASN A 114 -12.43 -6.44 0.20
C ASN A 114 -11.96 -7.78 0.76
N SER A 115 -11.82 -7.93 2.09
CA SER A 115 -11.22 -9.11 2.74
C SER A 115 -9.79 -9.41 2.25
N PHE A 116 -8.97 -8.37 2.07
CA PHE A 116 -7.58 -8.47 1.63
C PHE A 116 -6.63 -8.35 2.83
N SER A 117 -5.48 -9.01 2.75
CA SER A 117 -4.34 -8.72 3.63
C SER A 117 -3.61 -7.47 3.15
N ILE A 118 -2.88 -6.78 4.03
CA ILE A 118 -1.96 -5.70 3.65
C ILE A 118 -0.53 -6.20 3.70
N ALA A 119 0.23 -5.97 2.63
CA ALA A 119 1.67 -6.10 2.62
C ALA A 119 2.32 -4.74 2.87
N THR A 120 3.04 -4.59 3.97
CA THR A 120 3.67 -3.33 4.37
C THR A 120 4.92 -3.59 5.21
N ARG A 121 5.92 -2.72 5.06
CA ARG A 121 7.04 -2.63 5.99
C ARG A 121 6.64 -2.06 7.35
N ASN A 122 5.58 -1.26 7.38
CA ASN A 122 5.17 -0.46 8.54
C ASN A 122 4.15 -1.22 9.41
N VAL A 123 4.45 -2.47 9.79
CA VAL A 123 3.51 -3.37 10.50
C VAL A 123 2.83 -2.70 11.70
N LYS A 124 3.60 -1.96 12.50
CA LYS A 124 3.11 -1.24 13.69
C LYS A 124 1.99 -0.23 13.38
N ASP A 125 1.97 0.34 12.18
CA ASP A 125 1.01 1.37 11.78
C ASP A 125 -0.36 0.74 11.46
N PHE A 126 -0.42 -0.58 11.25
CA PHE A 126 -1.64 -1.34 11.00
C PHE A 126 -2.04 -2.28 12.14
N ASN A 127 -1.21 -2.39 13.19
CA ASN A 127 -1.54 -3.16 14.39
C ASN A 127 -2.81 -2.63 15.07
N HIS A 128 -3.46 -3.51 15.86
CA HIS A 128 -4.69 -3.19 16.61
C HIS A 128 -5.88 -2.78 15.72
N ILE A 129 -5.90 -3.26 14.48
CA ILE A 129 -7.05 -3.18 13.59
C ILE A 129 -7.67 -4.57 13.50
N GLU A 130 -8.88 -4.72 14.06
CA GLU A 130 -9.58 -6.01 14.09
C GLU A 130 -9.90 -6.51 12.68
N GLY A 131 -9.68 -7.81 12.45
CA GLY A 131 -9.93 -8.47 11.16
C GLY A 131 -8.90 -8.20 10.06
N LEU A 132 -7.91 -7.32 10.29
CA LEU A 132 -6.89 -7.00 9.31
C LEU A 132 -5.69 -7.95 9.43
N THR A 133 -5.36 -8.64 8.33
CA THR A 133 -4.15 -9.46 8.24
C THR A 133 -3.01 -8.62 7.66
N ILE A 134 -1.87 -8.60 8.33
CA ILE A 134 -0.69 -7.83 7.94
C ILE A 134 0.44 -8.80 7.57
N ILE A 135 1.14 -8.50 6.49
CA ILE A 135 2.29 -9.25 5.97
C ILE A 135 3.47 -8.29 5.88
N ASP A 136 4.64 -8.68 6.40
CA ASP A 136 5.90 -7.96 6.19
C ASP A 136 6.73 -8.68 5.10
N PRO A 137 6.79 -8.15 3.86
CA PRO A 137 7.59 -8.73 2.78
C PRO A 137 9.11 -8.71 3.03
N TRP A 138 9.61 -7.90 3.98
CA TRP A 138 11.03 -7.85 4.31
C TRP A 138 11.48 -9.03 5.18
N GLY A 139 10.55 -9.84 5.69
CA GLY A 139 10.88 -11.04 6.45
C GLY A 139 11.45 -10.75 7.83
N ASN A 140 11.15 -9.57 8.41
CA ASN A 140 11.42 -9.39 9.83
C ASN A 140 10.44 -10.29 10.58
N THR A 141 10.93 -11.41 11.09
CA THR A 141 10.24 -12.15 12.14
C THR A 141 9.97 -11.19 13.29
N THR A 142 8.70 -10.88 13.51
CA THR A 142 8.20 -10.18 14.70
C THR A 142 8.54 -10.95 15.97
#